data_AF-A0A968CQ31-F1
#
_entry.id   AF-A0A968CQ31-F1
#
_cell.length_a   1.000
_cell.length_b   1.000
_cell.length_c   1.000
_cell.angle_alpha   90.00
_cell.angle_beta   90.00
_cell.angle_gamma   90.00
#
_symmetry.space_group_name_H-M   'P 1'
#
loop_
_entity.id
_entity.type
_entity.pdbx_description
1 polymer ?
#
loop_
_entity_poly.entity_id
_entity_poly.type
_entity_poly.pdbx_seq_one_letter_code
_entity_poly.pdbx_strand_id
1 'polypeptide(L)'
;MADVAGRAGAWLVCGPGCTRCCHTLFPITPLDARRLQRGLAETRRDDPHRARGIEARARDAAKTLTDGLPVGSDGRRLVQDEARLDAFFQRHDGLACPVLNPATGRCDLYAWRPIACRTYGPPLRFADERTEACDLCFDGAPPEAVEGCRIDPDPDGLEQALLLRMGIEEDATWDTLIALALIADPASDGR
;
A
#
# COMPACT_ATOMS: atom_id res chain seq x y z
N MET A 1 -12.29 -9.04 -3.23
CA MET A 1 -12.53 -7.57 -3.35
C MET A 1 -13.96 -7.23 -3.77
N ALA A 2 -14.40 -7.55 -5.00
CA ALA A 2 -15.79 -7.31 -5.43
C ALA A 2 -16.81 -8.04 -4.53
N ASP A 3 -16.45 -9.25 -4.08
CA ASP A 3 -17.22 -10.04 -3.14
C ASP A 3 -17.42 -9.34 -1.78
N VAL A 4 -16.39 -8.70 -1.22
CA VAL A 4 -16.49 -8.05 0.10
C VAL A 4 -17.29 -6.76 0.06
N ALA A 5 -17.18 -5.98 -1.01
CA ALA A 5 -18.05 -4.81 -1.17
C ALA A 5 -19.53 -5.23 -1.23
N GLY A 6 -19.84 -6.38 -1.84
CA GLY A 6 -21.18 -6.97 -1.82
C GLY A 6 -21.62 -7.43 -0.43
N ARG A 7 -20.78 -8.19 0.28
CA ARG A 7 -21.07 -8.70 1.63
C ARG A 7 -21.22 -7.58 2.66
N ALA A 8 -20.35 -6.57 2.62
CA ALA A 8 -20.33 -5.47 3.58
C ALA A 8 -21.40 -4.41 3.30
N GLY A 9 -21.78 -4.21 2.03
CA GLY A 9 -22.80 -3.25 1.65
C GLY A 9 -22.51 -1.84 2.17
N ALA A 10 -23.48 -1.26 2.89
CA ALA A 10 -23.38 0.10 3.41
C ALA A 10 -22.30 0.29 4.49
N TRP A 11 -21.81 -0.79 5.11
CA TRP A 11 -20.76 -0.74 6.11
C TRP A 11 -19.38 -0.45 5.51
N LEU A 12 -19.16 -0.72 4.22
CA LEU A 12 -17.90 -0.42 3.57
C LEU A 12 -17.95 0.94 2.89
N VAL A 13 -17.47 1.97 3.58
CA VAL A 13 -17.44 3.35 3.07
C VAL A 13 -16.18 3.65 2.22
N CYS A 14 -15.25 2.70 2.12
CA CYS A 14 -14.00 2.89 1.39
C CYS A 14 -14.27 3.01 -0.12
N GLY A 15 -13.99 4.20 -0.68
CA GLY A 15 -14.21 4.52 -2.09
C GLY A 15 -13.39 5.73 -2.55
N PRO A 16 -13.50 6.15 -3.81
CA PRO A 16 -12.83 7.37 -4.29
C PRO A 16 -13.22 8.58 -3.44
N GLY A 17 -12.25 9.22 -2.79
CA GLY A 17 -12.48 10.35 -1.89
C GLY A 17 -12.41 9.99 -0.40
N CYS A 18 -12.43 8.70 -0.04
CA CYS A 18 -12.00 8.27 1.29
C CYS A 18 -10.46 8.28 1.33
N THR A 19 -9.87 9.03 2.26
CA THR A 19 -8.42 9.28 2.32
C THR A 19 -7.76 8.73 3.58
N ARG A 20 -8.45 7.98 4.44
CA ARG A 20 -7.88 7.51 5.73
C ARG A 20 -6.57 6.75 5.55
N CYS A 21 -6.52 5.77 4.64
CA CYS A 21 -5.28 5.05 4.33
C CYS A 21 -4.24 5.89 3.58
N CYS A 22 -4.60 7.06 3.04
CA CYS A 22 -3.66 7.96 2.37
C CYS A 22 -2.84 8.79 3.36
N HIS A 23 -3.11 8.74 4.66
CA HIS A 23 -2.38 9.47 5.70
C HIS A 23 -1.67 8.52 6.68
N THR A 24 -1.52 7.25 6.30
CA THR A 24 -0.86 6.21 7.10
C THR A 24 0.22 5.56 6.25
N LEU A 25 1.35 5.23 6.87
CA LEU A 25 2.40 4.44 6.24
C LEU A 25 2.17 2.96 6.47
N PHE A 26 2.44 2.16 5.45
CA PHE A 26 2.46 0.71 5.51
C PHE A 26 3.41 0.19 4.43
N PRO A 27 4.02 -0.99 4.66
CA PRO A 27 4.80 -1.67 3.64
C PRO A 27 3.92 -2.05 2.45
N ILE A 28 4.51 -2.02 1.25
CA ILE A 28 3.93 -2.60 0.03
C ILE A 28 4.87 -3.64 -0.54
N THR A 29 4.30 -4.70 -1.10
CA THR A 29 5.06 -5.76 -1.75
C THR A 29 5.72 -5.27 -3.04
N PRO A 30 6.70 -5.98 -3.58
CA PRO A 30 7.29 -5.69 -4.90
C PRO A 30 6.28 -5.72 -6.05
N LEU A 31 5.27 -6.60 -5.96
CA LEU A 31 4.21 -6.63 -6.96
C LEU A 31 3.36 -5.36 -6.90
N ASP A 32 3.07 -4.87 -5.70
CA ASP A 32 2.39 -3.59 -5.48
C ASP A 32 3.25 -2.40 -5.95
N ALA A 33 4.56 -2.42 -5.70
CA ALA A 33 5.49 -1.41 -6.21
C ALA A 33 5.48 -1.38 -7.74
N ARG A 34 5.60 -2.54 -8.40
CA ARG A 34 5.53 -2.67 -9.87
C ARG A 34 4.18 -2.22 -10.43
N ARG A 35 3.08 -2.52 -9.72
CA ARG A 35 1.74 -2.06 -10.08
C ARG A 35 1.66 -0.53 -10.08
N LEU A 36 2.17 0.11 -9.05
CA LEU A 36 2.23 1.58 -8.94
C LEU A 36 3.11 2.19 -10.04
N GLN A 37 4.29 1.61 -10.28
CA GLN A 37 5.21 2.07 -11.33
C GLN A 37 4.59 1.99 -12.73
N ARG A 38 3.86 0.91 -13.03
CA ARG A 38 3.09 0.78 -14.29
C ARG A 38 2.04 1.88 -14.40
N GLY A 39 1.28 2.11 -13.34
CA GLY A 39 0.28 3.19 -13.29
C GLY A 39 0.88 4.57 -13.50
N LEU A 40 2.04 4.85 -12.90
CA LEU A 40 2.76 6.09 -13.12
C LEU A 40 3.29 6.20 -14.56
N ALA A 41 3.82 5.12 -15.14
CA ALA A 41 4.29 5.10 -16.53
C ALA A 41 3.15 5.34 -17.54
N GLU A 42 1.98 4.77 -17.30
CA GLU A 42 0.76 5.09 -18.06
C GLU A 42 0.37 6.56 -17.92
N THR A 43 0.32 7.05 -16.68
CA THR A 43 0.00 8.45 -16.40
C THR A 43 1.00 9.40 -17.06
N ARG A 44 2.30 9.05 -17.12
CA ARG A 44 3.30 9.86 -17.84
C ARG A 44 2.99 10.02 -19.32
N ARG A 45 2.41 8.99 -19.96
CA ARG A 45 2.02 9.03 -21.37
C ARG A 45 0.75 9.85 -21.57
N ASP A 46 -0.24 9.65 -20.70
CA ASP A 46 -1.59 10.20 -20.91
C ASP A 46 -1.76 11.60 -20.31
N ASP A 47 -1.14 11.87 -19.16
CA ASP A 47 -1.18 13.14 -18.43
C ASP A 47 0.20 13.43 -17.77
N PRO A 48 1.18 13.94 -18.55
CA PRO A 48 2.52 14.22 -18.06
C PRO A 48 2.57 15.22 -16.89
N HIS A 49 1.58 16.14 -16.81
CA HIS A 49 1.52 17.11 -15.72
C HIS A 49 1.17 16.43 -14.39
N ARG A 50 0.16 15.56 -14.39
CA ARG A 50 -0.18 14.76 -13.22
C ARG A 50 0.97 13.86 -12.78
N ALA A 51 1.63 13.19 -13.74
CA ALA A 51 2.78 12.36 -13.42
C ALA A 51 3.90 13.16 -12.73
N ARG A 52 4.25 14.34 -13.25
CA ARG A 52 5.24 15.22 -12.60
C ARG A 52 4.82 15.64 -11.19
N GLY A 53 3.53 15.88 -10.97
CA GLY A 53 2.99 16.18 -9.64
C GLY A 53 3.18 15.01 -8.66
N ILE A 54 2.85 13.78 -9.08
CA ILE A 54 3.07 12.57 -8.27
C ILE A 54 4.56 12.41 -7.96
N GLU A 55 5.43 12.51 -8.96
CA GLU A 55 6.88 12.33 -8.79
C GLU A 55 7.50 13.39 -7.88
N ALA A 56 7.07 14.64 -7.98
CA ALA A 56 7.52 15.71 -7.09
C ALA A 56 7.14 15.41 -5.63
N ARG A 57 5.89 15.02 -5.38
CA ARG A 57 5.44 14.62 -4.03
C ARG A 57 6.13 13.35 -3.54
N ALA A 58 6.38 12.38 -4.41
CA ALA A 58 7.11 11.17 -4.05
C ALA A 58 8.56 11.47 -3.64
N ARG A 59 9.25 12.35 -4.38
CA ARG A 59 10.59 12.81 -4.01
C ARG A 59 10.60 13.58 -2.68
N ASP A 60 9.58 14.41 -2.43
CA ASP A 60 9.45 15.15 -1.18
C ASP A 60 9.21 14.22 0.02
N ALA A 61 8.24 13.31 -0.11
CA ALA A 61 7.98 12.28 0.90
C ALA A 61 9.21 11.40 1.14
N ALA A 62 9.95 11.01 0.09
CA ALA A 62 11.16 10.22 0.24
C ALA A 62 12.25 10.96 1.02
N LYS A 63 12.43 12.27 0.84
CA LYS A 63 13.37 13.07 1.65
C LYS A 63 13.00 13.03 3.13
N THR A 64 11.72 13.18 3.44
CA THR A 64 11.19 13.08 4.82
C THR A 64 11.40 11.70 5.42
N LEU A 65 11.22 10.65 4.61
CA LEU A 65 11.30 9.26 5.06
C LEU A 65 12.72 8.72 5.15
N THR A 66 13.69 9.29 4.42
CA THR A 66 15.06 8.75 4.36
C THR A 66 15.74 8.75 5.72
N ASP A 67 15.46 9.76 6.55
CA ASP A 67 16.07 9.85 7.88
C ASP A 67 15.49 8.80 8.85
N GLY A 68 16.34 7.85 9.23
CA GLY A 68 15.97 6.75 10.13
C GLY A 68 15.10 5.68 9.47
N LEU A 69 14.99 5.66 8.14
CA LEU A 69 14.29 4.58 7.43
C LEU A 69 14.87 3.22 7.86
N PRO A 70 14.05 2.28 8.35
CA PRO A 70 14.50 0.95 8.74
C PRO A 70 14.77 0.10 7.49
N VAL A 71 15.87 0.38 6.78
CA VAL A 71 16.28 -0.39 5.61
C VAL A 71 17.47 -1.30 5.90
N GLY A 72 17.53 -2.41 5.16
CA GLY A 72 18.68 -3.30 5.11
C GLY A 72 19.92 -2.63 4.50
N SER A 73 21.01 -3.39 4.39
CA SER A 73 22.28 -2.92 3.84
C SER A 73 22.21 -2.45 2.39
N ASP A 74 21.16 -2.83 1.65
CA ASP A 74 20.92 -2.39 0.28
C ASP A 74 20.27 -1.00 0.17
N GLY A 75 19.87 -0.42 1.31
CA GLY A 75 19.28 0.92 1.41
C GLY A 75 17.89 1.05 0.78
N ARG A 76 17.24 -0.07 0.44
CA ARG A 76 15.97 -0.07 -0.31
C ARG A 76 14.87 -0.91 0.34
N ARG A 77 15.25 -2.05 0.92
CA ARG A 77 14.33 -3.02 1.52
C ARG A 77 14.13 -2.72 2.99
N LEU A 78 12.89 -2.76 3.46
CA LEU A 78 12.60 -2.65 4.89
C LEU A 78 13.24 -3.81 5.67
N VAL A 79 13.64 -3.59 6.92
CA VAL A 79 14.15 -4.64 7.81
C VAL A 79 13.01 -5.48 8.40
N GLN A 80 13.28 -6.75 8.77
CA GLN A 80 12.36 -7.60 9.55
C GLN A 80 12.42 -7.27 11.06
N ASP A 81 12.25 -6.00 11.40
CA ASP A 81 12.20 -5.55 12.80
C ASP A 81 10.92 -4.75 12.99
N GLU A 82 9.86 -5.45 13.43
CA GLU A 82 8.52 -4.89 13.62
C GLU A 82 8.56 -3.69 14.58
N ALA A 83 9.26 -3.79 15.71
CA ALA A 83 9.34 -2.71 16.69
C ALA A 83 9.98 -1.45 16.09
N ARG A 84 11.00 -1.63 15.24
CA ARG A 84 11.64 -0.51 14.54
C ARG A 84 10.76 0.06 13.43
N LEU A 85 10.02 -0.77 12.70
CA LEU A 85 9.05 -0.33 11.69
C LEU A 85 7.90 0.43 12.32
N ASP A 86 7.31 -0.09 13.40
CA ASP A 86 6.22 0.55 14.13
C ASP A 86 6.64 1.92 14.67
N ALA A 87 7.80 1.99 15.33
CA ALA A 87 8.35 3.26 15.80
C ALA A 87 8.58 4.23 14.63
N PHE A 88 9.06 3.74 13.48
CA PHE A 88 9.23 4.57 12.29
C PHE A 88 7.88 5.08 11.76
N PHE A 89 6.89 4.21 11.57
CA PHE A 89 5.57 4.58 11.07
C PHE A 89 4.85 5.55 12.01
N GLN A 90 4.95 5.35 13.33
CA GLN A 90 4.37 6.26 14.31
C GLN A 90 4.98 7.66 14.25
N ARG A 91 6.30 7.78 14.06
CA ARG A 91 6.97 9.09 13.91
C ARG A 91 6.52 9.85 12.66
N HIS A 92 6.07 9.13 11.63
CA HIS A 92 5.64 9.71 10.36
C HIS A 92 4.12 9.60 10.14
N ASP A 93 3.36 9.41 11.22
CA ASP A 93 1.90 9.39 11.15
C ASP A 93 1.36 10.71 10.57
N GLY A 94 0.31 10.61 9.76
CA GLY A 94 -0.27 11.75 9.04
C GLY A 94 0.47 12.15 7.76
N LEU A 95 1.66 11.61 7.48
CA LEU A 95 2.37 11.88 6.22
C LEU A 95 1.49 11.45 5.03
N ALA A 96 1.14 12.41 4.18
CA ALA A 96 0.28 12.15 3.04
C ALA A 96 0.98 11.29 1.99
N CYS A 97 0.27 10.28 1.49
CA CYS A 97 0.66 9.47 0.35
C CYS A 97 0.95 10.37 -0.86
N PRO A 98 2.08 10.17 -1.57
CA PRO A 98 2.44 11.04 -2.69
C PRO A 98 1.48 10.93 -3.89
N VAL A 99 0.64 9.90 -3.91
CA VAL A 99 -0.40 9.71 -4.93
C VAL A 99 -1.71 10.42 -4.56
N LEU A 100 -1.87 10.90 -3.32
CA LEU A 100 -2.99 11.73 -2.94
C LEU A 100 -2.85 13.12 -3.59
N ASN A 101 -3.87 13.52 -4.34
CA ASN A 101 -3.96 14.84 -4.92
C ASN A 101 -4.53 15.82 -3.88
N PRO A 102 -3.74 16.80 -3.40
CA PRO A 102 -4.18 17.71 -2.35
C PRO A 102 -5.28 18.67 -2.82
N ALA A 103 -5.37 18.95 -4.13
CA ALA A 103 -6.39 19.85 -4.67
C ALA A 103 -7.76 19.17 -4.80
N THR A 104 -7.79 17.86 -5.07
CA THR A 104 -9.04 17.14 -5.33
C THR A 104 -9.44 16.16 -4.23
N GLY A 105 -8.55 15.86 -3.28
CA GLY A 105 -8.76 14.82 -2.26
C GLY A 105 -8.90 13.41 -2.86
N ARG A 106 -8.33 13.15 -4.04
CA ARG A 106 -8.46 11.86 -4.75
C ARG A 106 -7.08 11.27 -5.03
N CYS A 107 -7.03 9.94 -5.11
CA CYS A 107 -5.81 9.23 -5.51
C CYS A 107 -5.60 9.37 -7.03
N ASP A 108 -4.49 9.98 -7.43
CA ASP A 108 -4.15 10.18 -8.85
C ASP A 108 -3.91 8.86 -9.61
N LEU A 109 -3.61 7.76 -8.90
CA LEU A 109 -3.44 6.41 -9.44
C LEU A 109 -4.49 5.42 -8.89
N TYR A 110 -5.74 5.86 -8.68
CA TYR A 110 -6.78 5.06 -8.01
C TYR A 110 -6.98 3.64 -8.61
N ALA A 111 -6.91 3.52 -9.94
CA ALA A 111 -7.02 2.24 -10.65
C ALA A 111 -5.82 1.31 -10.40
N TRP A 112 -4.66 1.89 -10.11
CA TRP A 112 -3.38 1.21 -9.87
C TRP A 112 -3.06 1.03 -8.39
N ARG A 113 -4.01 1.33 -7.49
CA ARG A 113 -3.83 1.14 -6.05
C ARG A 113 -3.27 -0.25 -5.71
N PRO A 114 -2.23 -0.31 -4.85
CA PRO A 114 -1.74 -1.53 -4.21
C PRO A 114 -2.85 -2.42 -3.65
N ILE A 115 -2.58 -3.72 -3.53
CA ILE A 115 -3.41 -4.67 -2.79
C ILE A 115 -3.56 -4.17 -1.36
N ALA A 116 -2.48 -3.73 -0.70
CA ALA A 116 -2.55 -3.15 0.64
C ALA A 116 -3.57 -1.99 0.76
N CYS A 117 -3.61 -1.07 -0.22
CA CYS A 117 -4.59 0.02 -0.24
C CYS A 117 -6.04 -0.45 -0.49
N ARG A 118 -6.20 -1.61 -1.12
CA ARG A 118 -7.47 -2.21 -1.49
C ARG A 118 -8.06 -3.03 -0.34
N THR A 119 -7.21 -3.58 0.50
CA THR A 119 -7.55 -4.43 1.63
C THR A 119 -7.61 -3.67 2.97
N TYR A 120 -7.16 -2.41 3.03
CA TYR A 120 -7.18 -1.60 4.27
C TYR A 120 -8.56 -1.45 4.95
N GLY A 121 -9.65 -1.35 4.17
CA GLY A 121 -11.00 -1.09 4.74
C GLY A 121 -11.57 -2.30 5.49
N PRO A 122 -11.66 -3.47 4.84
CA PRO A 122 -12.14 -4.71 5.46
C PRO A 122 -11.17 -5.29 6.52
N PRO A 123 -11.68 -6.12 7.45
CA PRO A 123 -10.81 -6.90 8.33
C PRO A 123 -10.04 -7.95 7.53
N LEU A 124 -8.79 -8.22 7.90
CA LEU A 124 -7.90 -9.12 7.16
C LEU A 124 -7.51 -10.34 7.96
N ARG A 125 -7.15 -11.41 7.26
CA ARG A 125 -6.48 -12.58 7.80
C ARG A 125 -5.16 -12.77 7.06
N PHE A 126 -4.08 -12.92 7.80
CA PHE A 126 -2.76 -13.25 7.27
C PHE A 126 -2.26 -14.48 8.02
N ALA A 127 -2.15 -15.63 7.35
CA ALA A 127 -1.86 -16.90 8.02
C ALA A 127 -2.76 -17.12 9.27
N ASP A 128 -2.17 -17.06 10.47
CA ASP A 128 -2.84 -17.23 11.77
C ASP A 128 -3.25 -15.89 12.43
N GLU A 129 -2.86 -14.75 11.85
CA GLU A 129 -3.14 -13.41 12.36
C GLU A 129 -4.43 -12.81 11.79
N ARG A 130 -5.03 -11.92 12.57
CA ARG A 130 -6.28 -11.24 12.25
C ARG A 130 -6.15 -9.75 12.54
N THR A 131 -6.57 -8.92 11.60
CA THR A 131 -6.64 -7.46 11.79
C THR A 131 -8.07 -7.00 12.01
N GLU A 132 -8.22 -5.89 12.72
CA GLU A 132 -9.49 -5.17 12.75
C GLU A 132 -9.76 -4.47 11.41
N ALA A 133 -11.02 -4.09 11.19
CA ALA A 133 -11.39 -3.24 10.06
C ALA A 133 -10.94 -1.79 10.30
N CYS A 134 -10.89 -0.98 9.24
CA CYS A 134 -10.69 0.46 9.37
C CYS A 134 -11.81 1.10 10.21
N ASP A 135 -11.47 2.03 11.12
CA ASP A 135 -12.41 2.75 12.00
C ASP A 135 -13.58 3.47 11.29
N LEU A 136 -13.46 3.72 9.98
CA LEU A 136 -14.52 4.34 9.18
C LEU A 136 -15.50 3.33 8.58
N CYS A 137 -15.12 2.06 8.55
CA CYS A 137 -15.90 0.97 7.98
C CYS A 137 -16.52 0.15 9.13
N PHE A 138 -17.62 -0.55 8.83
CA PHE A 138 -18.28 -1.45 9.78
C PHE A 138 -18.82 -0.76 11.05
N ASP A 139 -19.04 0.56 10.99
CA ASP A 139 -19.72 1.29 12.06
C ASP A 139 -21.13 0.71 12.30
N GLY A 140 -21.41 0.36 13.54
CA GLY A 140 -22.64 -0.31 13.97
C GLY A 140 -22.86 -1.72 13.40
N ALA A 141 -21.89 -2.33 12.71
CA ALA A 141 -22.01 -3.70 12.25
C ALA A 141 -21.85 -4.69 13.42
N PRO A 142 -22.65 -5.77 13.48
CA PRO A 142 -22.48 -6.78 14.50
C PRO A 142 -21.20 -7.62 14.22
N PRO A 143 -20.51 -8.16 15.24
CA PRO A 143 -19.22 -8.84 15.08
C PRO A 143 -19.24 -9.98 14.06
N GLU A 144 -20.33 -10.73 13.96
CA GLU A 144 -20.49 -11.80 12.98
C GLU A 144 -20.51 -11.31 11.53
N ALA A 145 -21.03 -10.10 11.28
CA ALA A 145 -21.03 -9.51 9.96
C ALA A 145 -19.64 -8.99 9.57
N VAL A 146 -18.90 -8.44 10.54
CA VAL A 146 -17.50 -8.03 10.36
C VAL A 146 -16.65 -9.25 10.01
N GLU A 147 -16.77 -10.33 10.77
CA GLU A 147 -16.03 -11.57 10.50
C GLU A 147 -16.43 -12.20 9.15
N GLY A 148 -17.72 -12.17 8.82
CA GLY A 148 -18.23 -12.60 7.51
C GLY A 148 -17.68 -11.79 6.33
N CYS A 149 -17.06 -10.63 6.58
CA CYS A 149 -16.42 -9.80 5.58
C CYS A 149 -14.89 -9.93 5.54
N ARG A 150 -14.29 -10.75 6.41
CA ARG A 150 -12.83 -10.93 6.47
C ARG A 150 -12.25 -11.40 5.15
N ILE A 151 -11.11 -10.82 4.78
CA ILE A 151 -10.39 -11.10 3.53
C ILE A 151 -9.07 -11.78 3.85
N ASP A 152 -8.82 -12.88 3.15
CA ASP A 152 -7.47 -13.36 2.91
C ASP A 152 -6.96 -12.73 1.60
N PRO A 153 -5.89 -11.91 1.62
CA PRO A 153 -5.40 -11.24 0.42
C PRO A 153 -4.70 -12.17 -0.56
N ASP A 154 -4.17 -13.32 -0.11
CA ASP A 154 -3.49 -14.31 -0.97
C ASP A 154 -3.94 -15.75 -0.63
N PRO A 155 -5.24 -16.08 -0.77
CA PRO A 155 -5.82 -17.33 -0.29
C PRO A 155 -5.25 -18.58 -1.00
N ASP A 156 -4.75 -18.39 -2.22
CA ASP A 156 -4.21 -19.45 -3.08
C ASP A 156 -2.66 -19.42 -3.13
N GLY A 157 -2.00 -18.52 -2.38
CA GLY A 157 -0.55 -18.37 -2.40
C GLY A 157 0.02 -17.90 -3.75
N LEU A 158 -0.78 -17.22 -4.56
CA LEU A 158 -0.39 -16.79 -5.92
C LEU A 158 0.57 -15.62 -5.90
N GLU A 159 0.39 -14.66 -4.99
CA GLU A 159 1.36 -13.59 -4.80
C GLU A 159 2.69 -14.17 -4.34
N GLN A 160 2.67 -15.05 -3.33
CA GLN A 160 3.87 -15.74 -2.88
C GLN A 160 4.57 -16.51 -4.01
N ALA A 161 3.82 -17.27 -4.81
CA ALA A 161 4.38 -18.00 -5.96
C ALA A 161 4.99 -17.09 -7.03
N LEU A 162 4.41 -15.90 -7.26
CA LEU A 162 4.95 -14.91 -8.20
C LEU A 162 6.21 -14.23 -7.68
N LEU A 163 6.26 -13.92 -6.38
CA LEU A 163 7.43 -13.40 -5.71
C LEU A 163 8.59 -14.40 -5.81
N LEU A 164 8.38 -15.67 -5.47
CA LEU A 164 9.39 -16.72 -5.62
C LEU A 164 9.92 -16.83 -7.06
N ARG A 165 9.04 -16.76 -8.06
CA ARG A 165 9.44 -16.74 -9.49
C ARG A 165 10.26 -15.52 -9.88
N MET A 166 10.15 -14.43 -9.14
CA MET A 166 10.96 -13.22 -9.30
C MET A 166 12.31 -13.30 -8.56
N GLY A 167 12.62 -14.44 -7.94
CA GLY A 167 13.83 -14.61 -7.11
C GLY A 167 13.68 -13.96 -5.73
N ILE A 168 12.45 -13.79 -5.27
CA ILE A 168 12.14 -13.21 -3.96
C ILE A 168 11.80 -14.36 -3.03
N GLU A 169 12.78 -14.74 -2.20
CA GLU A 169 12.63 -15.76 -1.18
C GLU A 169 11.59 -15.36 -0.13
N GLU A 170 11.00 -16.36 0.54
CA GLU A 170 9.94 -16.21 1.53
C GLU A 170 10.39 -15.44 2.79
N ASP A 171 11.70 -15.46 3.09
CA ASP A 171 12.34 -14.73 4.19
C ASP A 171 12.97 -13.39 3.75
N ALA A 172 13.06 -13.14 2.44
CA ALA A 172 13.64 -11.93 1.91
C ALA A 172 12.65 -10.77 2.05
N THR A 173 13.01 -9.73 2.79
CA THR A 173 12.23 -8.49 2.78
C THR A 173 12.40 -7.83 1.44
N TRP A 174 11.32 -7.71 0.68
CA TRP A 174 11.30 -6.85 -0.49
C TRP A 174 10.28 -5.73 -0.36
N ASP A 175 9.69 -5.60 0.82
CA ASP A 175 8.75 -4.55 1.10
C ASP A 175 9.43 -3.19 1.08
N THR A 176 8.69 -2.24 0.54
CA THR A 176 9.10 -0.84 0.44
C THR A 176 7.93 0.07 0.75
N LEU A 177 8.12 1.38 0.62
CA LEU A 177 7.08 2.37 0.78
C LEU A 177 6.67 2.95 -0.57
N ILE A 178 5.41 3.37 -0.69
CA ILE A 178 4.85 3.96 -1.92
C ILE A 178 5.75 5.08 -2.49
N ALA A 179 6.26 5.96 -1.62
CA ALA A 179 7.13 7.06 -2.05
C ALA A 179 8.43 6.58 -2.69
N LEU A 180 9.07 5.55 -2.10
CA LEU A 180 10.31 4.97 -2.58
C LEU A 180 10.10 4.20 -3.88
N ALA A 181 9.01 3.41 -3.96
CA ALA A 181 8.64 2.67 -5.17
C ALA A 181 8.43 3.58 -6.39
N LEU A 182 7.86 4.78 -6.19
CA LEU A 182 7.56 5.73 -7.28
C LEU A 182 8.79 6.51 -7.77
N ILE A 183 9.86 6.56 -7.00
CA ILE A 183 11.13 7.21 -7.40
C ILE A 183 12.23 6.20 -7.78
N ALA A 184 12.02 4.91 -7.50
CA ALA A 184 12.94 3.86 -7.89
C ALA A 184 13.05 3.76 -9.41
N ASP A 185 14.27 3.53 -9.90
CA ASP A 185 14.51 3.28 -11.32
C ASP A 185 14.06 1.85 -11.67
N PRO A 186 13.08 1.66 -12.58
CA PRO A 186 12.61 0.34 -12.98
C PRO A 186 13.72 -0.55 -13.58
N ALA A 187 14.83 0.04 -14.05
CA ALA A 187 15.98 -0.73 -14.56
C ALA A 187 16.88 -1.33 -13.47
N SER A 188 16.64 -1.00 -12.20
CA SER A 188 17.47 -1.45 -11.07
C SER A 188 16.90 -2.64 -10.30
N ASP A 189 15.76 -3.19 -10.75
CA ASP A 189 14.93 -4.18 -10.05
C ASP A 189 15.05 -5.60 -10.64
N GLY A 190 16.11 -5.86 -11.41
CA GLY A 190 16.33 -7.10 -12.17
C GLY A 190 17.79 -7.46 -12.38
N ARG A 191 18.66 -7.14 -11.43
CA ARG A 191 20.07 -7.57 -11.43
C ARG A 191 20.40 -8.33 -10.16
#